data_AF-A0A7S2E5M7-F1
#
_entry.id   AF-A0A7S2E5M7-F1
#
_cell.length_a   1.000
_cell.length_b   1.000
_cell.length_c   1.000
_cell.angle_alpha   90.00
_cell.angle_beta   90.00
_cell.angle_gamma   90.00
#
_symmetry.space_group_name_H-M   'P 1'
#
loop_
_entity.id
_entity.type
_entity.pdbx_description
1 polymer ?
#
loop_
_entity_poly.entity_id
_entity_poly.type
_entity_poly.pdbx_seq_one_letter_code
_entity_poly.pdbx_strand_id
1 'polypeptide(L)'
;YLAGGVDSGFHHVDASDKEPHLYRVKGTCKSVAIWQVPVRRDSMNGGDVFILVAGAEKVWLWCGVDSNKDERAQGLKVARDFCAHDHVKTLDQGQNDGEDEAKDFWKYLPKHVSQVKRSLKIKKESYRDSLVGRFNPVLYKLANDGSHSFQHVANARMIRSVAIREPKFKRYLLQQQHAYLLDTGFHIFIWLGKEAAASVKHDAVSHVHSYIEKHKRPELPLTILKAGFETARFNNFFYDGAESLPPASPATNA
;
A
#
# COMPACT_ATOMS: atom_id res chain seq x y z
N TYR A 1 -54.76 4.72 2.51
CA TYR A 1 -53.71 4.12 3.36
C TYR A 1 -52.77 3.33 2.47
N LEU A 2 -51.54 3.81 2.27
CA LEU A 2 -50.50 3.06 1.56
C LEU A 2 -49.65 2.35 2.61
N ALA A 3 -49.62 1.01 2.53
CA ALA A 3 -48.80 0.17 3.37
C ALA A 3 -47.34 0.33 2.96
N GLY A 4 -46.53 0.82 3.90
CA GLY A 4 -45.08 0.85 3.80
C GLY A 4 -44.47 -0.51 4.10
N GLY A 5 -43.30 -0.74 3.50
CA GLY A 5 -42.43 -1.88 3.74
C GLY A 5 -41.28 -1.85 2.73
N VAL A 6 -40.19 -1.17 3.08
CA VAL A 6 -38.97 -1.14 2.25
C VAL A 6 -38.22 -2.43 2.51
N ASP A 7 -38.45 -3.43 1.65
CA ASP A 7 -37.68 -4.67 1.63
C ASP A 7 -36.38 -4.40 0.86
N SER A 8 -35.36 -3.88 1.54
CA SER A 8 -34.00 -3.72 1.02
C SER A 8 -33.04 -3.33 2.15
N GLY A 9 -32.94 -4.19 3.16
CA GLY A 9 -32.06 -4.01 4.33
C GLY A 9 -30.72 -4.76 4.21
N PHE A 10 -30.53 -5.53 3.15
CA PHE A 10 -29.29 -6.27 2.91
C PHE A 10 -28.83 -6.02 1.48
N HIS A 11 -27.79 -5.21 1.32
CA HIS A 11 -26.93 -5.38 0.15
C HIS A 11 -26.29 -6.76 0.29
N HIS A 12 -26.86 -7.76 -0.38
CA HIS A 12 -26.07 -8.86 -0.87
C HIS A 12 -25.09 -8.22 -1.86
N VAL A 13 -23.86 -7.99 -1.42
CA VAL A 13 -22.80 -7.60 -2.32
C VAL A 13 -22.46 -8.89 -3.05
N ASP A 14 -23.12 -9.13 -4.18
CA ASP A 14 -22.64 -10.09 -5.17
C ASP A 14 -21.14 -9.80 -5.33
N ALA A 15 -20.32 -10.83 -5.18
CA ALA A 15 -18.87 -10.78 -5.33
C ALA A 15 -18.56 -10.29 -6.75
N SER A 16 -18.59 -8.98 -6.93
CA SER A 16 -18.24 -8.32 -8.18
C SER A 16 -16.80 -8.70 -8.45
N ASP A 17 -16.60 -9.38 -9.59
CA ASP A 17 -15.32 -9.61 -10.22
C ASP A 17 -14.62 -8.25 -10.42
N LYS A 18 -14.00 -7.73 -9.36
CA LYS A 18 -13.07 -6.62 -9.48
C LYS A 18 -11.99 -7.06 -10.44
N GLU A 19 -11.72 -6.23 -11.45
CA GLU A 19 -10.65 -6.50 -12.41
C GLU A 19 -9.36 -6.86 -11.66
N PRO A 20 -8.60 -7.87 -12.12
CA PRO A 20 -7.38 -8.25 -11.44
C PRO A 20 -6.36 -7.10 -11.50
N HIS A 21 -5.63 -6.91 -10.40
CA HIS A 21 -4.56 -5.92 -10.28
C HIS A 21 -3.24 -6.63 -10.00
N LEU A 22 -2.17 -6.20 -10.69
CA LEU A 22 -0.82 -6.68 -10.47
C LEU A 22 0.04 -5.55 -9.91
N TYR A 23 0.72 -5.81 -8.81
CA TYR A 23 1.62 -4.87 -8.14
C TYR A 23 3.04 -5.40 -8.19
N ARG A 24 3.99 -4.52 -8.48
CA ARG A 24 5.42 -4.80 -8.37
C ARG A 24 5.92 -4.21 -7.07
N VAL A 25 6.61 -5.03 -6.28
CA VAL A 25 7.27 -4.69 -5.02
C VAL A 25 8.77 -4.76 -5.28
N LYS A 26 9.44 -3.62 -5.15
CA LYS A 26 10.88 -3.54 -5.40
C LYS A 26 11.57 -2.64 -4.38
N GLY A 27 12.80 -2.98 -4.03
CA GLY A 27 13.72 -2.15 -3.28
C GLY A 27 14.37 -2.90 -2.11
N THR A 28 14.66 -2.21 -1.01
CA THR A 28 15.38 -2.80 0.16
C THR A 28 14.62 -2.52 1.46
N CYS A 29 15.03 -3.11 2.60
CA CYS A 29 14.42 -2.82 3.91
C CYS A 29 14.26 -1.32 4.23
N LYS A 30 15.11 -0.46 3.65
CA LYS A 30 15.10 0.98 3.89
C LYS A 30 14.26 1.76 2.87
N SER A 31 13.83 1.12 1.78
CA SER A 31 13.25 1.74 0.59
C SER A 31 12.52 0.70 -0.25
N VAL A 32 11.30 0.32 0.13
CA VAL A 32 10.46 -0.52 -0.75
C VAL A 32 9.44 0.38 -1.44
N ALA A 33 9.40 0.33 -2.76
CA ALA A 33 8.39 0.99 -3.57
C ALA A 33 7.43 -0.07 -4.13
N ILE A 34 6.16 0.29 -4.18
CA ILE A 34 5.10 -0.55 -4.71
C ILE A 34 4.29 0.27 -5.71
N TRP A 35 4.06 -0.30 -6.89
CA TRP A 35 3.28 0.35 -7.93
C TRP A 35 2.53 -0.67 -8.78
N GLN A 36 1.41 -0.25 -9.35
CA GLN A 36 0.66 -1.09 -10.28
C GLN A 36 1.45 -1.29 -11.56
N VAL A 37 1.42 -2.51 -12.06
CA VAL A 37 1.90 -2.86 -13.39
C VAL A 37 0.76 -3.52 -14.16
N PRO A 38 0.80 -3.52 -15.51
CA PRO A 38 -0.18 -4.24 -16.30
C PRO A 38 -0.28 -5.72 -15.89
N VAL A 39 -1.50 -6.26 -15.86
CA VAL A 39 -1.75 -7.65 -15.46
C VAL A 39 -1.40 -8.61 -16.61
N ARG A 40 -0.10 -8.86 -16.79
CA ARG A 40 0.44 -9.76 -17.82
C ARG A 40 1.79 -10.33 -17.39
N ARG A 41 2.14 -11.52 -17.88
CA ARG A 41 3.40 -12.20 -17.55
C ARG A 41 4.63 -11.35 -17.90
N ASP A 42 4.58 -10.54 -18.96
CA ASP A 42 5.68 -9.69 -19.41
C ASP A 42 6.04 -8.54 -18.45
N SER A 43 5.12 -8.20 -17.55
CA SER A 43 5.35 -7.20 -16.50
C SER A 43 6.13 -7.76 -15.31
N MET A 44 6.28 -9.09 -15.24
CA MET A 44 7.00 -9.78 -14.18
C MET A 44 8.46 -10.03 -14.55
N ASN A 45 9.33 -10.08 -13.53
CA ASN A 45 10.74 -10.42 -13.67
C ASN A 45 11.19 -11.26 -12.46
N GLY A 46 12.29 -11.99 -12.61
CA GLY A 46 12.79 -12.87 -11.56
C GLY A 46 13.52 -12.17 -10.41
N GLY A 47 13.76 -10.87 -10.48
CA GLY A 47 14.49 -10.13 -9.44
C GLY A 47 13.61 -9.45 -8.40
N ASP A 48 12.28 -9.47 -8.56
CA ASP A 48 11.38 -8.72 -7.70
C ASP A 48 10.21 -9.58 -7.18
N VAL A 49 9.41 -8.99 -6.31
CA VAL A 49 8.20 -9.59 -5.76
C VAL A 49 6.98 -8.95 -6.39
N PHE A 50 5.97 -9.76 -6.71
CA PHE A 50 4.74 -9.32 -7.35
C PHE A 50 3.53 -9.76 -6.52
N ILE A 51 2.53 -8.89 -6.40
CA ILE A 51 1.27 -9.19 -5.73
C ILE A 51 0.16 -9.18 -6.77
N LEU A 52 -0.51 -10.30 -6.97
CA LEU A 52 -1.71 -10.38 -7.80
C LEU A 52 -2.94 -10.37 -6.89
N VAL A 53 -3.82 -9.41 -7.08
CA VAL A 53 -5.09 -9.27 -6.36
C VAL A 53 -6.23 -9.45 -7.38
N ALA A 54 -6.98 -10.55 -7.28
CA ALA A 54 -8.15 -10.82 -8.12
C ALA A 54 -9.41 -10.98 -7.25
N GLY A 55 -9.70 -9.96 -6.45
CA GLY A 55 -10.72 -9.97 -5.40
C GLY A 55 -10.16 -10.21 -3.99
N ALA A 56 -11.01 -10.10 -2.97
CA ALA A 56 -10.60 -10.09 -1.55
C ALA A 56 -10.10 -11.46 -1.03
N GLU A 57 -10.47 -12.56 -1.69
CA GLU A 57 -10.09 -13.93 -1.30
C GLU A 57 -8.95 -14.51 -2.13
N LYS A 58 -8.60 -13.84 -3.23
CA LYS A 58 -7.69 -14.35 -4.26
C LYS A 58 -6.50 -13.41 -4.38
N VAL A 59 -5.60 -13.52 -3.40
CA VAL A 59 -4.36 -12.75 -3.33
C VAL A 59 -3.17 -13.70 -3.39
N TRP A 60 -2.29 -13.49 -4.37
CA TRP A 60 -1.04 -14.22 -4.52
C TRP A 60 0.16 -13.30 -4.33
N LEU A 61 1.18 -13.82 -3.65
CA LEU A 61 2.50 -13.24 -3.58
C LEU A 61 3.44 -14.10 -4.42
N TRP A 62 3.84 -13.61 -5.60
CA TRP A 62 4.83 -14.27 -6.43
C TRP A 62 6.21 -13.68 -6.16
N CYS A 63 7.17 -14.51 -5.79
CA CYS A 63 8.53 -14.16 -5.42
C CYS A 63 9.49 -14.60 -6.52
N GLY A 64 10.15 -13.64 -7.17
CA GLY A 64 11.20 -13.94 -8.13
C GLY A 64 12.37 -14.69 -7.50
N VAL A 65 13.05 -15.51 -8.30
CA VAL A 65 14.18 -16.34 -7.85
C VAL A 65 15.33 -15.51 -7.26
N ASP A 66 15.55 -14.32 -7.82
CA ASP A 66 16.60 -13.37 -7.43
C ASP A 66 16.07 -12.25 -6.50
N SER A 67 14.79 -12.31 -6.08
CA SER A 67 14.20 -11.31 -5.17
C SER A 67 14.80 -11.37 -3.77
N ASN A 68 14.94 -10.20 -3.14
CA ASN A 68 15.60 -10.12 -1.85
C ASN A 68 14.63 -10.37 -0.66
N LYS A 69 15.20 -10.71 0.51
CA LYS A 69 14.40 -11.08 1.70
C LYS A 69 13.51 -9.93 2.20
N ASP A 70 13.95 -8.68 2.02
CA ASP A 70 13.20 -7.51 2.47
C ASP A 70 11.98 -7.25 1.58
N GLU A 71 12.13 -7.39 0.26
CA GLU A 71 11.04 -7.33 -0.71
C GLU A 71 10.00 -8.41 -0.44
N ARG A 72 10.44 -9.64 -0.15
CA ARG A 72 9.55 -10.76 0.19
C ARG A 72 8.76 -10.47 1.48
N ALA A 73 9.44 -10.02 2.53
CA ALA A 73 8.80 -9.68 3.80
C ALA A 73 7.80 -8.52 3.66
N GLN A 74 8.18 -7.47 2.94
CA GLN A 74 7.32 -6.31 2.72
C GLN A 74 6.16 -6.64 1.76
N GLY A 75 6.41 -7.40 0.70
CA GLY A 75 5.39 -7.87 -0.22
C GLY A 75 4.35 -8.73 0.48
N LEU A 76 4.78 -9.64 1.36
CA LEU A 76 3.87 -10.44 2.18
C LEU A 76 3.02 -9.57 3.11
N LYS A 77 3.63 -8.58 3.78
CA LYS A 77 2.90 -7.65 4.65
C LYS A 77 1.81 -6.90 3.88
N VAL A 78 2.12 -6.44 2.67
CA VAL A 78 1.19 -5.68 1.82
C VAL A 78 0.11 -6.59 1.23
N ALA A 79 0.48 -7.80 0.80
CA ALA A 79 -0.47 -8.79 0.31
C ALA A 79 -1.50 -9.17 1.39
N ARG A 80 -1.09 -9.25 2.66
CA ARG A 80 -2.02 -9.44 3.78
C ARG A 80 -2.99 -8.28 3.95
N ASP A 81 -2.54 -7.04 3.76
CA ASP A 81 -3.42 -5.87 3.84
C ASP A 81 -4.49 -5.87 2.72
N PHE A 82 -4.23 -6.54 1.58
CA PHE A 82 -5.21 -6.75 0.51
C PHE A 82 -6.13 -7.96 0.72
N CYS A 83 -5.76 -8.89 1.60
CA CYS A 83 -6.47 -10.14 1.80
C CYS A 83 -7.42 -10.04 3.00
N ALA A 84 -8.72 -10.27 2.78
CA ALA A 84 -9.70 -10.21 3.86
C ALA A 84 -9.56 -11.37 4.87
N HIS A 85 -8.98 -12.49 4.46
CA HIS A 85 -8.95 -13.75 5.24
C HIS A 85 -7.53 -14.18 5.67
N ASP A 86 -6.53 -13.29 5.58
CA ASP A 86 -5.10 -13.55 5.90
C ASP A 86 -4.45 -14.74 5.17
N HIS A 87 -5.11 -15.29 4.14
CA HIS A 87 -4.62 -16.43 3.37
C HIS A 87 -4.03 -15.97 2.02
N VAL A 88 -2.83 -15.38 2.09
CA VAL A 88 -2.05 -15.05 0.89
C VAL A 88 -1.35 -16.31 0.37
N LYS A 89 -1.61 -16.69 -0.89
CA LYS A 89 -0.91 -17.79 -1.55
C LYS A 89 0.47 -17.34 -2.01
N THR A 90 1.53 -17.92 -1.45
CA THR A 90 2.91 -17.59 -1.83
C THR A 90 3.43 -18.54 -2.91
N LEU A 91 3.94 -17.99 -4.00
CA LEU A 91 4.52 -18.69 -5.14
C LEU A 91 5.99 -18.26 -5.28
N ASP A 92 6.92 -19.19 -5.18
CA ASP A 92 8.34 -18.98 -5.43
C ASP A 92 8.70 -19.47 -6.82
N GLN A 93 9.35 -18.60 -7.60
CA GLN A 93 9.73 -18.89 -8.98
C GLN A 93 10.59 -20.16 -9.08
N GLY A 94 10.14 -21.12 -9.88
CA GLY A 94 10.82 -22.39 -10.11
C GLY A 94 10.64 -23.42 -8.99
N GLN A 95 9.85 -23.13 -7.96
CA GLN A 95 9.53 -24.08 -6.88
C GLN A 95 8.09 -24.56 -6.95
N ASN A 96 7.12 -23.64 -6.99
CA ASN A 96 5.69 -23.96 -6.95
C ASN A 96 4.85 -23.02 -7.85
N ASP A 97 5.49 -22.34 -8.81
CA ASP A 97 4.84 -21.46 -9.78
C ASP A 97 4.61 -22.13 -11.15
N GLY A 98 4.62 -23.47 -11.22
CA GLY A 98 4.35 -24.21 -12.46
C GLY A 98 2.97 -23.89 -13.06
N GLU A 99 2.79 -24.05 -14.38
CA GLU A 99 1.50 -23.76 -15.03
C GLU A 99 0.36 -24.66 -14.53
N ASP A 100 0.67 -25.89 -14.13
CA ASP A 100 -0.29 -26.84 -13.57
C ASP A 100 -0.52 -26.62 -12.07
N GLU A 101 0.54 -26.31 -11.31
CA GLU A 101 0.48 -26.10 -9.85
C GLU A 101 -0.18 -24.75 -9.49
N ALA A 102 0.14 -23.69 -10.23
CA ALA A 102 -0.34 -22.33 -10.01
C ALA A 102 -1.35 -21.91 -11.09
N LYS A 103 -2.19 -22.84 -11.55
CA LYS A 103 -3.14 -22.63 -12.65
C LYS A 103 -4.05 -21.42 -12.46
N ASP A 104 -4.57 -21.23 -11.24
CA ASP A 104 -5.44 -20.10 -10.91
C ASP A 104 -4.71 -18.76 -11.02
N PHE A 105 -3.45 -18.70 -10.61
CA PHE A 105 -2.63 -17.50 -10.71
C PHE A 105 -2.35 -17.15 -12.18
N TRP A 106 -1.93 -18.15 -12.98
CA TRP A 106 -1.60 -17.93 -14.39
C TRP A 106 -2.82 -17.61 -15.26
N LYS A 107 -4.02 -18.04 -14.86
CA LYS A 107 -5.27 -17.70 -15.54
C LYS A 107 -5.47 -16.18 -15.66
N TYR A 108 -5.07 -15.41 -14.65
CA TYR A 108 -5.22 -13.95 -14.65
C TYR A 108 -4.09 -13.22 -15.38
N LEU A 109 -2.97 -13.90 -15.68
CA LEU A 109 -1.78 -13.29 -16.28
C LEU A 109 -1.56 -13.82 -17.70
N PRO A 110 -2.32 -13.32 -18.69
CA PRO A 110 -2.24 -13.82 -20.06
C PRO A 110 -0.82 -13.68 -20.64
N LYS A 111 -0.48 -14.68 -21.46
CA LYS A 111 0.70 -14.66 -22.33
C LYS A 111 0.47 -13.58 -23.40
N HIS A 112 1.43 -12.67 -23.59
CA HIS A 112 1.26 -11.61 -24.58
C HIS A 112 1.12 -12.19 -26.01
N VAL A 113 0.04 -11.80 -26.71
CA VAL A 113 -0.43 -12.42 -27.96
C VAL A 113 0.60 -12.35 -29.10
N SER A 114 1.50 -11.36 -29.11
CA SER A 114 2.54 -11.25 -30.15
C SER A 114 3.75 -12.19 -29.96
N GLN A 115 3.82 -12.96 -28.87
CA GLN A 115 4.96 -13.85 -28.58
C GLN A 115 4.60 -15.34 -28.45
N VAL A 116 3.40 -15.76 -28.88
CA VAL A 116 2.91 -17.16 -28.78
C VAL A 116 3.87 -18.21 -29.39
N LYS A 117 4.83 -17.81 -30.23
CA LYS A 117 5.84 -18.71 -30.82
C LYS A 117 7.19 -18.80 -30.07
N ARG A 118 7.42 -18.03 -29.00
CA ARG A 118 8.64 -18.15 -28.18
C ARG A 118 8.25 -18.44 -26.74
N SER A 119 8.84 -19.49 -26.17
CA SER A 119 8.72 -19.82 -24.75
C SER A 119 8.91 -18.57 -23.90
N LEU A 120 7.84 -18.06 -23.29
CA LEU A 120 7.86 -16.85 -22.46
C LEU A 120 8.66 -17.13 -21.19
N LYS A 121 9.98 -16.93 -21.26
CA LYS A 121 10.85 -16.97 -20.09
C LYS A 121 10.67 -15.67 -19.31
N ILE A 122 10.40 -15.78 -18.02
CA ILE A 122 10.39 -14.64 -17.10
C ILE A 122 11.77 -13.95 -17.20
N LYS A 123 11.76 -12.65 -17.45
CA LYS A 123 13.00 -11.88 -17.68
C LYS A 123 13.82 -11.86 -16.40
N LYS A 124 15.14 -11.95 -16.53
CA LYS A 124 16.05 -11.57 -15.44
C LYS A 124 15.99 -10.06 -15.27
N GLU A 125 16.01 -9.59 -14.02
CA GLU A 125 15.94 -8.17 -13.70
C GLU A 125 17.18 -7.42 -14.23
N SER A 126 16.99 -6.20 -14.73
CA SER A 126 18.07 -5.41 -15.35
C SER A 126 18.54 -4.21 -14.50
N TYR A 127 17.87 -3.89 -13.40
CA TYR A 127 18.15 -2.71 -12.56
C TYR A 127 18.55 -3.09 -11.14
N ARG A 128 19.50 -2.34 -10.56
CA ARG A 128 19.94 -2.51 -9.15
C ARG A 128 18.93 -1.91 -8.18
N ASP A 129 18.62 -2.62 -7.10
CA ASP A 129 17.68 -2.18 -6.04
C ASP A 129 18.05 -0.84 -5.40
N SER A 130 19.33 -0.49 -5.40
CA SER A 130 19.84 0.80 -4.92
C SER A 130 19.33 2.02 -5.69
N LEU A 131 18.80 1.82 -6.90
CA LEU A 131 18.23 2.87 -7.75
C LEU A 131 16.73 3.07 -7.52
N VAL A 132 16.07 2.19 -6.77
CA VAL A 132 14.67 2.38 -6.38
C VAL A 132 14.62 3.49 -5.35
N GLY A 133 14.29 4.70 -5.81
CA GLY A 133 14.06 5.84 -4.94
C GLY A 133 13.02 5.49 -3.88
N ARG A 134 13.33 5.82 -2.62
CA ARG A 134 12.37 5.71 -1.51
C ARG A 134 11.10 6.41 -1.92
N PHE A 135 9.98 5.70 -1.97
CA PHE A 135 8.70 6.39 -1.96
C PHE A 135 8.70 7.23 -0.69
N ASN A 136 8.67 8.55 -0.84
CA ASN A 136 8.65 9.45 0.29
C ASN A 136 7.19 9.65 0.68
N PRO A 137 6.74 9.17 1.86
CA PRO A 137 5.36 9.32 2.26
C PRO A 137 4.91 10.78 2.18
N VAL A 138 3.65 10.98 1.80
CA VAL A 138 3.07 12.31 1.59
C VAL A 138 1.80 12.45 2.41
N LEU A 139 1.67 13.58 3.08
CA LEU A 139 0.51 13.95 3.88
C LEU A 139 -0.28 15.05 3.15
N TYR A 140 -1.57 14.82 2.99
CA TYR A 140 -2.53 15.75 2.43
C TYR A 140 -3.61 16.08 3.46
N LYS A 141 -4.14 17.30 3.39
CA LYS A 141 -5.34 17.74 4.11
C LYS A 141 -6.53 17.63 3.18
N LEU A 142 -7.62 17.05 3.65
CA LEU A 142 -8.86 16.91 2.88
C LEU A 142 -9.70 18.18 2.96
N ALA A 143 -10.31 18.57 1.84
CA ALA A 143 -11.26 19.67 1.80
C ALA A 143 -12.59 19.29 2.45
N ASN A 144 -13.36 20.28 2.92
CA ASN A 144 -14.65 20.10 3.59
C ASN A 144 -15.84 20.69 2.84
N ASP A 145 -15.64 21.08 1.59
CA ASP A 145 -16.59 21.74 0.70
C ASP A 145 -17.31 20.78 -0.28
N GLY A 146 -17.11 19.47 -0.13
CA GLY A 146 -17.68 18.45 -1.01
C GLY A 146 -16.97 18.31 -2.37
N SER A 147 -15.90 19.07 -2.61
CA SER A 147 -15.14 19.00 -3.88
C SER A 147 -14.30 17.72 -4.00
N HIS A 148 -14.15 16.96 -2.91
CA HIS A 148 -13.19 15.86 -2.77
C HIS A 148 -11.74 16.26 -3.08
N SER A 149 -11.44 17.56 -3.04
CA SER A 149 -10.10 18.06 -3.25
C SER A 149 -9.23 17.87 -2.01
N PHE A 150 -7.93 17.98 -2.21
CA PHE A 150 -6.95 17.76 -1.15
C PHE A 150 -5.74 18.67 -1.37
N GLN A 151 -5.21 19.18 -0.27
CA GLN A 151 -4.09 20.11 -0.24
C GLN A 151 -2.86 19.40 0.29
N HIS A 152 -1.73 19.50 -0.43
CA HIS A 152 -0.46 18.98 0.05
C HIS A 152 -0.03 19.69 1.34
N VAL A 153 0.25 18.92 2.40
CA VAL A 153 0.71 19.44 3.70
C VAL A 153 2.22 19.30 3.81
N ALA A 154 2.73 18.07 3.64
CA ALA A 154 4.16 17.79 3.78
C ALA A 154 4.54 16.48 3.10
N ASN A 155 5.81 16.39 2.72
CA ASN A 155 6.50 15.13 2.52
C ASN A 155 7.19 14.72 3.83
N ALA A 156 7.32 13.42 4.07
CA ALA A 156 8.02 12.93 5.25
C ALA A 156 9.49 13.38 5.24
N ARG A 157 10.02 13.62 6.44
CA ARG A 157 11.45 13.91 6.64
C ARG A 157 12.14 12.64 7.11
N MET A 158 13.32 12.39 6.57
CA MET A 158 14.15 11.27 7.04
C MET A 158 14.75 11.62 8.41
N ILE A 159 14.34 10.89 9.44
CA ILE A 159 14.85 11.05 10.81
C ILE A 159 15.70 9.85 11.15
N ARG A 160 16.84 10.11 11.81
CA ARG A 160 17.73 9.08 12.30
C ARG A 160 17.19 8.61 13.65
N SER A 161 16.70 7.37 13.70
CA SER A 161 16.41 6.66 14.95
C SER A 161 17.48 5.60 15.14
N VAL A 162 18.31 5.76 16.16
CA VAL A 162 19.39 4.84 16.60
C VAL A 162 20.35 4.42 15.46
N ALA A 163 19.95 3.49 14.59
CA ALA A 163 20.73 2.91 13.49
C ALA A 163 20.07 3.00 12.09
N ILE A 164 18.81 3.42 11.99
CA ILE A 164 18.05 3.43 10.73
C ILE A 164 17.48 4.84 10.47
N ARG A 165 17.50 5.26 9.20
CA ARG A 165 16.80 6.47 8.75
C ARG A 165 15.41 6.08 8.27
N GLU A 166 14.38 6.63 8.90
CA GLU A 166 12.98 6.38 8.60
C GLU A 166 12.25 7.68 8.20
N PRO A 167 11.29 7.63 7.27
CA PRO A 167 10.45 8.78 6.95
C PRO A 167 9.45 9.05 8.07
N LYS A 168 9.46 10.26 8.64
CA LYS A 168 8.52 10.69 9.68
C LYS A 168 7.95 12.08 9.43
N PHE A 169 6.75 12.31 9.94
CA PHE A 169 6.05 13.58 10.00
C PHE A 169 6.01 14.10 11.43
N LYS A 170 5.99 15.41 11.60
CA LYS A 170 5.76 15.99 12.93
C LYS A 170 4.29 15.75 13.31
N ARG A 171 4.05 15.17 14.49
CA ARG A 171 2.69 14.82 14.97
C ARG A 171 1.73 16.02 14.95
N TYR A 172 2.22 17.23 15.24
CA TYR A 172 1.41 18.45 15.25
C TYR A 172 0.78 18.82 13.90
N LEU A 173 1.22 18.23 12.78
CA LEU A 173 0.60 18.46 11.47
C LEU A 173 -0.84 17.95 11.43
N LEU A 174 -1.20 17.00 12.31
CA LEU A 174 -2.56 16.46 12.44
C LEU A 174 -3.38 17.32 13.42
N GLN A 175 -4.10 18.30 12.88
CA GLN A 175 -4.95 19.19 13.66
C GLN A 175 -6.36 18.60 13.83
N GLN A 176 -6.94 18.72 15.03
CA GLN A 176 -8.21 18.07 15.39
C GLN A 176 -9.41 18.55 14.57
N GLN A 177 -9.33 19.74 13.99
CA GLN A 177 -10.39 20.36 13.17
C GLN A 177 -10.45 19.81 11.74
N HIS A 178 -9.50 18.94 11.36
CA HIS A 178 -9.30 18.54 9.97
C HIS A 178 -9.17 17.03 9.81
N ALA A 179 -9.34 16.58 8.57
CA ALA A 179 -9.03 15.22 8.17
C ALA A 179 -7.83 15.22 7.22
N TYR A 180 -7.05 14.15 7.28
CA TYR A 180 -5.81 14.03 6.52
C TYR A 180 -5.73 12.68 5.81
N LEU A 181 -5.16 12.69 4.61
CA LEU A 181 -4.80 11.50 3.85
C LEU A 181 -3.28 11.34 3.91
N LEU A 182 -2.82 10.19 4.37
CA LEU A 182 -1.42 9.79 4.37
C LEU A 182 -1.22 8.68 3.34
N ASP A 183 -0.50 8.98 2.25
CA ASP A 183 -0.03 7.98 1.28
C ASP A 183 1.38 7.54 1.68
N THR A 184 1.51 6.27 2.05
CA THR A 184 2.79 5.68 2.46
C THR A 184 3.55 5.02 1.30
N GLY A 185 2.94 4.97 0.11
CA GLY A 185 3.46 4.27 -1.06
C GLY A 185 2.68 2.98 -1.34
N PHE A 186 2.17 2.34 -0.28
CA PHE A 186 1.57 1.00 -0.33
C PHE A 186 0.32 0.85 0.55
N HIS A 187 -0.03 1.87 1.33
CA HIS A 187 -1.18 1.90 2.23
C HIS A 187 -1.61 3.35 2.35
N ILE A 188 -2.91 3.61 2.15
CA ILE A 188 -3.50 4.93 2.38
C ILE A 188 -4.20 4.94 3.74
N PHE A 189 -3.83 5.89 4.59
CA PHE A 189 -4.55 6.15 5.85
C PHE A 189 -5.37 7.42 5.72
N ILE A 190 -6.62 7.37 6.17
CA ILE A 190 -7.39 8.58 6.49
C ILE A 190 -7.38 8.76 7.99
N TRP A 191 -6.89 9.90 8.46
CA TRP A 191 -7.00 10.30 9.85
C TRP A 191 -8.10 11.34 9.99
N LEU A 192 -9.09 11.07 10.83
CA LEU A 192 -10.24 11.93 11.09
C LEU A 192 -10.07 12.63 12.44
N GLY A 193 -9.85 13.94 12.41
CA GLY A 193 -9.83 14.76 13.62
C GLY A 193 -11.16 14.72 14.37
N LYS A 194 -11.10 14.87 15.70
CA LYS A 194 -12.31 14.83 16.55
C LYS A 194 -13.33 15.89 16.11
N GLU A 195 -12.87 17.08 15.82
CA GLU A 195 -13.65 18.27 15.43
C GLU A 195 -13.78 18.43 13.91
N ALA A 196 -13.28 17.47 13.11
CA ALA A 196 -13.42 17.52 11.66
C ALA A 196 -14.90 17.50 11.25
N ALA A 197 -15.22 18.28 10.22
CA ALA A 197 -16.58 18.41 9.68
C ALA A 197 -17.19 17.04 9.34
N ALA A 198 -18.49 16.88 9.62
CA ALA A 198 -19.20 15.63 9.39
C ALA A 198 -19.20 15.22 7.90
N SER A 199 -19.27 16.19 6.98
CA SER A 199 -19.18 15.96 5.53
C SER A 199 -17.91 15.21 5.15
N VAL A 200 -16.75 15.66 5.62
CA VAL A 200 -15.46 15.01 5.31
C VAL A 200 -15.35 13.60 5.88
N LYS A 201 -15.95 13.37 7.04
CA LYS A 201 -15.97 12.03 7.66
C LYS A 201 -16.81 11.06 6.84
N HIS A 202 -17.95 11.52 6.32
CA HIS A 202 -18.81 10.74 5.44
C HIS A 202 -18.15 10.47 4.09
N ASP A 203 -17.49 11.49 3.52
CA ASP A 203 -16.92 11.44 2.17
C ASP A 203 -15.47 10.92 2.14
N ALA A 204 -14.98 10.33 3.25
CA ALA A 204 -13.60 9.90 3.39
C ALA A 204 -13.14 8.95 2.27
N VAL A 205 -14.02 8.02 1.85
CA VAL A 205 -13.74 7.07 0.78
C VAL A 205 -13.70 7.77 -0.58
N SER A 206 -14.63 8.70 -0.85
CA SER A 206 -14.66 9.50 -2.08
C SER A 206 -13.37 10.31 -2.28
N HIS A 207 -12.85 10.91 -1.21
CA HIS A 207 -11.55 11.62 -1.25
C HIS A 207 -10.40 10.69 -1.66
N VAL A 208 -10.40 9.43 -1.21
CA VAL A 208 -9.37 8.45 -1.56
C VAL A 208 -9.47 8.07 -3.04
N HIS A 209 -10.68 7.83 -3.56
CA HIS A 209 -10.87 7.57 -4.99
C HIS A 209 -10.37 8.73 -5.86
N SER A 210 -10.75 9.97 -5.53
CA SER A 210 -10.26 11.16 -6.25
C SER A 210 -8.74 11.30 -6.17
N TYR A 211 -8.12 10.95 -5.04
CA TYR A 211 -6.67 10.95 -4.89
C TYR A 211 -5.99 9.92 -5.78
N ILE A 212 -6.48 8.68 -5.77
CA ILE A 212 -5.97 7.55 -6.55
C ILE A 212 -6.02 7.87 -8.05
N GLU A 213 -7.17 8.35 -8.54
CA GLU A 213 -7.35 8.69 -9.95
C GLU A 213 -6.43 9.84 -10.40
N LYS A 214 -6.34 10.90 -9.59
CA LYS A 214 -5.53 12.08 -9.90
C LYS A 214 -4.04 11.79 -9.92
N HIS A 215 -3.54 10.97 -8.98
CA HIS A 215 -2.13 10.61 -8.88
C HIS A 215 -1.78 9.32 -9.62
N LYS A 216 -2.75 8.71 -10.33
CA LYS A 216 -2.61 7.43 -11.03
C LYS A 216 -2.00 6.36 -10.12
N ARG A 217 -2.43 6.36 -8.85
CA ARG A 217 -2.07 5.33 -7.87
C ARG A 217 -2.91 4.09 -8.16
N PRO A 218 -2.44 2.89 -7.80
CA PRO A 218 -3.33 1.74 -7.76
C PRO A 218 -4.39 1.86 -6.66
N GLU A 219 -5.37 0.95 -6.68
CA GLU A 219 -6.18 0.63 -5.50
C GLU A 219 -5.27 0.15 -4.36
N LEU A 220 -5.06 0.99 -3.35
CA LEU A 220 -4.24 0.64 -2.18
C LEU A 220 -5.15 0.27 -1.01
N PRO A 221 -4.67 -0.55 -0.06
CA PRO A 221 -5.38 -0.81 1.17
C PRO A 221 -5.66 0.52 1.88
N LEU A 222 -6.91 0.68 2.31
CA LEU A 222 -7.40 1.88 2.97
C LEU A 222 -7.69 1.57 4.44
N THR A 223 -7.19 2.42 5.33
CA THR A 223 -7.57 2.38 6.75
C THR A 223 -8.02 3.76 7.21
N ILE A 224 -9.23 3.84 7.75
CA ILE A 224 -9.80 5.07 8.30
C ILE A 224 -9.66 5.02 9.82
N LEU A 225 -9.02 6.03 10.40
CA LEU A 225 -8.70 6.14 11.81
C LEU A 225 -9.36 7.38 12.40
N LYS A 226 -9.95 7.24 13.58
CA LYS A 226 -10.41 8.38 14.38
C LYS A 226 -9.27 8.85 15.29
N ALA A 227 -9.13 10.15 15.47
CA ALA A 227 -8.16 10.73 16.39
C ALA A 227 -8.33 10.18 17.82
N GLY A 228 -7.25 9.64 18.39
CA GLY A 228 -7.24 8.92 19.68
C GLY A 228 -7.35 7.40 19.56
N PHE A 229 -7.63 6.86 18.36
CA PHE A 229 -7.70 5.42 18.07
C PHE A 229 -6.70 5.02 16.98
N GLU A 230 -5.58 5.73 16.88
CA GLU A 230 -4.56 5.44 15.87
C GLU A 230 -3.83 4.13 16.16
N THR A 231 -3.58 3.36 15.10
CA THR A 231 -2.80 2.12 15.20
C THR A 231 -1.32 2.41 15.38
N ALA A 232 -0.57 1.48 15.98
CA ALA A 232 0.88 1.55 16.05
C ALA A 232 1.53 1.76 14.67
N ARG A 233 0.94 1.15 13.63
CA ARG A 233 1.40 1.27 12.24
C ARG A 233 1.28 2.70 11.71
N PHE A 234 0.16 3.37 11.98
CA PHE A 234 -0.01 4.78 11.63
C PHE A 234 0.92 5.68 12.45
N ASN A 235 0.96 5.47 13.78
CA ASN A 235 1.79 6.27 14.68
C ASN A 235 3.28 6.17 14.36
N ASN A 236 3.75 5.05 13.78
CA ASN A 236 5.14 4.91 13.36
C ASN A 236 5.53 5.88 12.22
N PHE A 237 4.60 6.56 11.55
CA PHE A 237 4.93 7.63 10.61
C PHE A 237 5.07 9.00 11.27
N PHE A 238 4.81 9.14 12.56
CA PHE A 238 4.84 10.40 13.28
C PHE A 238 5.86 10.37 14.42
N TYR A 239 6.38 11.55 14.76
CA TYR A 239 7.19 11.75 15.95
C TYR A 239 6.77 13.04 16.63
N ASP A 240 6.85 13.03 17.95
CA ASP A 240 6.77 14.23 18.76
C ASP A 240 8.18 14.85 18.76
N GLY A 241 8.27 16.12 18.38
CA GLY A 241 9.52 16.79 18.11
C GLY A 241 10.36 17.05 19.36
N ALA A 242 10.93 16.00 19.94
CA ALA A 242 12.12 16.07 20.78
C ALA A 242 13.23 15.34 20.03
N GLU A 243 14.23 16.08 19.58
CA GLU A 243 15.51 15.52 19.21
C GLU A 243 16.04 14.81 20.46
N SER A 244 15.92 13.48 20.53
CA SER A 244 16.53 12.72 21.61
C SER A 244 18.05 12.79 21.43
N LEU A 245 18.66 13.83 22.01
CA LEU A 245 20.09 13.84 22.27
C LEU A 245 20.41 12.54 23.02
N PRO A 246 21.39 11.74 22.56
CA PRO A 246 21.86 10.63 23.36
C PRO A 246 22.32 11.17 24.71
N PRO A 247 22.09 10.46 25.83
CA PRO A 247 22.59 10.89 27.13
C PRO A 247 24.09 11.13 27.00
N ALA A 248 24.53 12.33 27.38
CA ALA A 248 25.95 12.66 27.44
C ALA A 248 26.65 11.59 28.27
N SER A 249 27.62 10.90 27.67
CA SER A 249 28.45 9.94 28.40
C SER A 249 29.07 10.65 29.60
N PRO A 250 29.05 10.04 30.80
CA PRO A 250 29.69 10.65 31.96
C PRO A 250 31.17 10.83 31.65
N ALA A 251 31.65 12.07 31.79
CA ALA A 251 33.05 12.39 31.73
C ALA A 251 33.77 11.59 32.83
N THR A 252 34.61 10.65 32.42
CA THR A 252 35.56 10.01 33.31
C THR A 252 36.61 11.05 33.69
N ASN A 253 36.46 11.65 34.86
CA ASN A 253 37.53 12.43 35.47
C ASN A 253 38.65 11.46 35.88
N ALA A 254 39.81 11.62 35.26
CA ALA A 254 41.09 11.15 35.75
C ALA A 254 41.88 12.36 36.27
#